data_AF-A0A7Y2Y859-F1
#
_entry.id   AF-A0A7Y2Y859-F1
#
_cell.length_a   1.000
_cell.length_b   1.000
_cell.length_c   1.000
_cell.angle_alpha   90.00
_cell.angle_beta   90.00
_cell.angle_gamma   90.00
#
_symmetry.space_group_name_H-M   'P 1'
#
loop_
_entity.id
_entity.type
_entity.pdbx_description
1 polymer ?
#
loop_
_entity_poly.entity_id
_entity_poly.type
_entity_poly.pdbx_seq_one_letter_code
_entity_poly.pdbx_strand_id
1 'polypeptide(L)'
;MSDYLIFQNNQLIWPVTLIAVLLLAVFIWKEWSSDRKNKIFRSLFAFFAILSLALMALKPVKKISTAAIKAIILTEGYDENHLDSIKNINDAVNIYHYKKGHSIFSKSNKPSSAIILGHGLKSFDFWQLSNIKTEYLGGTEPTGISDLKYEQNSFVDNDILIQGLYYNATEGNKLILEGQGEIAIDSVKLDSGKQSFKLSHRLKTPGKYVLGLLEKDSLDRVISRNPLPINVIATNALNILIVNSFPSFESKYLKNFLISLGHQITVRSQLSKGKYKYEYFNTARRKVPSFNQESLKQYDLLIIDINSFNGLSRNASRSLKSSIQEDGLGLFVQPNDKFYKSFNPMISLKFNSDGRKETELENFSRTFLEKYPYRFSNEFKLEPILASSSGILTAYMRLGNGRIGSTVLQNTYQLILKGNSSIYQHIWANSITSLSKRTVASTSWDTPGFVAFKDEPFAFELRTNIKAPVVTIGESIIVPIKRDRNISSLW
;
A
#
# COMPACT_ATOMS: atom_id res chain seq x y z
N MET A 1 44.86 -19.73 -38.03
CA MET A 1 43.91 -19.37 -39.11
C MET A 1 43.30 -18.03 -38.72
N SER A 2 43.41 -17.04 -39.61
CA SER A 2 43.11 -15.63 -39.35
C SER A 2 41.69 -15.38 -38.86
N ASP A 3 41.55 -14.78 -37.67
CA ASP A 3 40.30 -14.22 -37.17
C ASP A 3 39.81 -13.15 -38.15
N TYR A 4 38.82 -13.47 -38.98
CA TYR A 4 38.20 -12.49 -39.86
C TYR A 4 37.52 -11.42 -38.99
N LEU A 5 37.99 -10.17 -39.09
CA LEU A 5 37.29 -8.99 -38.57
C LEU A 5 35.92 -8.91 -39.26
N ILE A 6 34.84 -9.06 -38.49
CA ILE A 6 33.48 -8.90 -39.00
C ILE A 6 32.97 -7.55 -38.52
N PHE A 7 32.18 -6.86 -39.33
CA PHE A 7 31.56 -5.59 -38.97
C PHE A 7 30.11 -5.82 -38.53
N GLN A 8 29.69 -5.20 -37.43
CA GLN A 8 28.31 -5.33 -36.92
C GLN A 8 27.30 -4.85 -37.96
N ASN A 9 27.64 -3.79 -38.69
CA ASN A 9 26.81 -3.21 -39.75
C ASN A 9 27.27 -3.70 -41.13
N ASN A 10 27.29 -5.02 -41.35
CA ASN A 10 27.82 -5.62 -42.59
C ASN A 10 27.13 -5.10 -43.88
N GLN A 11 25.84 -4.76 -43.79
CA GLN A 11 25.07 -4.20 -44.92
C GLN A 11 25.52 -2.79 -45.32
N LEU A 12 26.19 -2.06 -44.41
CA LEU A 12 26.65 -0.70 -44.64
C LEU A 12 28.09 -0.62 -45.15
N ILE A 13 28.78 -1.76 -45.35
CA ILE A 13 30.17 -1.77 -45.81
C ILE A 13 30.31 -1.03 -47.13
N TRP A 14 29.51 -1.38 -48.14
CA TRP A 14 29.58 -0.75 -49.46
C TRP A 14 29.22 0.75 -49.48
N PRO A 15 28.11 1.21 -48.85
CA PRO A 15 27.81 2.63 -48.84
C PRO A 15 28.83 3.45 -48.02
N VAL A 16 29.31 2.94 -46.89
CA VAL A 16 30.31 3.64 -46.07
C VAL A 16 31.66 3.73 -46.78
N THR A 17 32.12 2.67 -47.45
CA THR A 17 33.37 2.70 -48.21
C THR A 17 33.26 3.65 -49.40
N LEU A 18 32.13 3.66 -50.11
CA LEU A 18 31.91 4.56 -51.25
C LEU A 18 31.91 6.03 -50.84
N ILE A 19 31.24 6.37 -49.72
CA ILE A 19 31.26 7.72 -49.15
C ILE A 19 32.68 8.09 -48.68
N ALA A 20 33.40 7.17 -48.02
CA ALA A 20 34.76 7.41 -47.55
C ALA A 20 35.73 7.69 -48.71
N VAL A 21 35.63 6.93 -49.81
CA VAL A 21 36.44 7.13 -51.03
C VAL A 21 36.10 8.47 -51.69
N LEU A 22 34.82 8.82 -51.78
CA LEU A 22 34.39 10.08 -52.37
C LEU A 22 34.87 11.28 -51.55
N LEU A 23 34.78 11.22 -50.22
CA LEU A 23 35.33 12.23 -49.33
C LEU A 23 36.86 12.35 -49.48
N LEU A 24 37.58 11.22 -49.54
CA LEU A 24 39.03 11.21 -49.75
C LEU A 24 39.40 11.88 -51.08
N ALA A 25 38.69 11.58 -52.16
CA ALA A 25 38.92 12.19 -53.47
C ALA A 25 38.69 13.71 -53.44
N VAL A 26 37.63 14.18 -52.77
CA VAL A 26 37.37 15.61 -52.58
C VAL A 26 38.46 16.29 -51.75
N PHE A 27 38.90 15.66 -50.66
CA PHE A 27 39.97 16.19 -49.81
C PHE A 27 41.32 16.24 -50.55
N ILE A 28 41.66 15.20 -51.31
CA ILE A 28 42.87 15.15 -52.14
C ILE A 28 42.82 16.23 -53.22
N TRP A 29 41.69 16.38 -53.92
CA TRP A 29 41.52 17.40 -54.96
C TRP A 29 41.64 18.82 -54.40
N LYS A 30 41.00 19.07 -53.25
CA LYS A 30 41.07 20.36 -52.55
C LYS A 30 42.50 20.69 -52.10
N GLU A 31 43.26 19.71 -51.61
CA GLU A 31 44.65 19.93 -51.18
C GLU A 31 45.60 20.09 -52.37
N TRP A 32 45.31 19.45 -53.52
CA TRP A 32 46.10 19.61 -54.74
C TRP A 32 46.03 21.04 -55.31
N SER A 33 44.87 21.69 -55.21
CA SER A 33 44.64 23.09 -55.62
C SER A 33 45.32 24.12 -54.69
N SER A 34 45.71 23.74 -53.47
CA SER A 34 46.30 24.66 -52.50
C SER A 34 47.82 24.73 -52.63
N ASP A 35 48.42 25.91 -52.78
CA ASP A 35 49.88 26.08 -52.92
C ASP A 35 50.65 26.13 -51.57
N ARG A 36 50.17 25.36 -50.58
CA ARG A 36 50.72 25.34 -49.22
C ARG A 36 51.76 24.24 -49.04
N LYS A 37 52.85 24.52 -48.31
CA LYS A 37 53.81 23.50 -47.87
C LYS A 37 53.12 22.49 -46.93
N ASN A 38 53.50 21.21 -47.04
CA ASN A 38 53.03 20.03 -46.26
C ASN A 38 51.70 19.37 -46.70
N LYS A 39 51.39 19.38 -48.02
CA LYS A 39 50.18 18.73 -48.60
C LYS A 39 50.05 17.23 -48.24
N ILE A 40 51.18 16.51 -48.23
CA ILE A 40 51.23 15.06 -47.95
C ILE A 40 50.74 14.76 -46.53
N PHE A 41 51.23 15.49 -45.52
CA PHE A 41 50.84 15.26 -44.12
C PHE A 41 49.36 15.52 -43.89
N ARG A 42 48.78 16.55 -44.52
CA ARG A 42 47.35 16.86 -44.40
C ARG A 42 46.47 15.82 -45.06
N SER A 43 46.88 15.31 -46.23
CA SER A 43 46.19 14.19 -46.89
C SER A 43 46.24 12.93 -46.00
N LEU A 44 47.37 12.67 -45.34
CA LEU A 44 47.50 11.56 -44.39
C LEU A 44 46.56 11.72 -43.19
N PHE A 45 46.47 12.93 -42.60
CA PHE A 45 45.52 13.20 -41.51
C PHE A 45 44.06 13.08 -41.95
N ALA A 46 43.72 13.55 -43.16
CA ALA A 46 42.39 13.37 -43.72
C ALA A 46 42.06 11.90 -43.93
N PHE A 47 43.01 11.10 -44.43
CA PHE A 47 42.87 9.65 -44.55
C PHE A 47 42.57 8.99 -43.19
N PHE A 48 43.36 9.29 -42.15
CA PHE A 48 43.12 8.72 -40.81
C PHE A 48 41.80 9.20 -40.19
N ALA A 49 41.41 10.45 -40.40
CA ALA A 49 40.13 10.97 -39.92
C ALA A 49 38.93 10.27 -40.59
N ILE A 50 38.98 10.11 -41.91
CA ILE A 50 37.95 9.42 -42.68
C ILE A 50 37.92 7.93 -42.33
N LEU A 51 39.09 7.29 -42.16
CA LEU A 51 39.20 5.90 -41.74
C LEU A 51 38.62 5.69 -40.33
N SER A 52 38.89 6.61 -39.40
CA SER A 52 38.31 6.59 -38.05
C SER A 52 36.79 6.71 -38.11
N LEU A 53 36.26 7.60 -38.95
CA LEU A 53 34.82 7.79 -39.12
C LEU A 53 34.16 6.55 -39.74
N ALA A 54 34.81 5.93 -40.74
CA ALA A 54 34.35 4.69 -41.35
C ALA A 54 34.34 3.53 -40.34
N LEU A 55 35.39 3.38 -39.53
CA LEU A 55 35.47 2.36 -38.49
C LEU A 55 34.41 2.56 -37.39
N MET A 56 34.12 3.81 -37.02
CA MET A 56 33.06 4.14 -36.07
C MET A 56 31.67 3.77 -36.59
N ALA A 57 31.41 3.96 -37.89
CA ALA A 57 30.16 3.59 -38.54
C ALA A 57 30.02 2.07 -38.72
N LEU A 58 31.11 1.37 -39.05
CA LEU A 58 31.10 -0.07 -39.32
C LEU A 58 31.14 -0.94 -38.06
N LYS A 59 31.70 -0.43 -36.95
CA LYS A 59 31.82 -1.12 -35.64
C LYS A 59 32.44 -2.52 -35.76
N PRO A 60 33.77 -2.64 -35.83
CA PRO A 60 34.43 -3.94 -35.91
C PRO A 60 34.13 -4.78 -34.66
N VAL A 61 33.77 -6.04 -34.87
CA VAL A 61 33.49 -7.04 -33.83
C VAL A 61 34.29 -8.32 -34.09
N LYS A 62 34.71 -8.98 -33.01
CA LYS A 62 35.30 -10.33 -33.08
C LYS A 62 34.23 -11.36 -32.77
N LYS A 63 34.05 -12.36 -33.63
CA LYS A 63 33.24 -13.55 -33.31
C LYS A 63 34.03 -14.42 -32.33
N ILE A 64 33.65 -14.38 -31.06
CA ILE A 64 34.11 -15.36 -30.07
C ILE A 64 33.07 -16.49 -30.10
N SER A 65 33.42 -17.63 -30.71
CA SER A 65 32.61 -18.85 -30.65
C SER A 65 32.91 -19.57 -29.33
N THR A 66 32.39 -19.07 -28.21
CA THR A 66 32.31 -19.88 -26.99
C THR A 66 31.26 -20.96 -27.21
N ALA A 67 31.61 -22.24 -27.01
CA ALA A 67 30.62 -23.31 -26.89
C ALA A 67 29.52 -22.84 -25.94
N ALA A 68 28.25 -23.00 -26.34
CA ALA A 68 27.11 -22.54 -25.57
C ALA A 68 27.03 -23.32 -24.24
N ILE A 69 27.64 -22.79 -23.18
CA ILE A 69 27.61 -23.40 -21.86
C ILE A 69 26.16 -23.32 -21.37
N LYS A 70 25.50 -24.47 -21.29
CA LYS A 70 24.19 -24.61 -20.67
C LYS A 70 24.37 -24.86 -19.17
N ALA A 71 23.55 -24.21 -18.35
CA ALA A 71 23.52 -24.40 -16.90
C ALA A 71 22.16 -24.97 -16.45
N ILE A 72 22.17 -25.87 -15.48
CA ILE A 72 20.98 -26.23 -14.69
C ILE A 72 21.15 -25.64 -13.30
N ILE A 73 20.15 -24.88 -12.85
CA ILE A 73 20.09 -24.29 -11.52
C ILE A 73 19.06 -25.07 -10.72
N LEU A 74 19.54 -25.77 -9.70
CA LEU A 74 18.72 -26.51 -8.75
C LEU A 74 18.30 -25.58 -7.62
N THR A 75 16.99 -25.45 -7.44
CA THR A 75 16.36 -24.71 -6.35
C THR A 75 15.56 -25.67 -5.46
N GLU A 76 15.11 -25.23 -4.29
CA GLU A 76 14.30 -26.05 -3.38
C GLU A 76 13.09 -26.68 -4.10
N GLY A 77 12.74 -27.93 -3.79
CA GLY A 77 11.61 -28.63 -4.42
C GLY A 77 11.86 -29.09 -5.87
N TYR A 78 13.11 -29.23 -6.30
CA TYR A 78 13.41 -29.81 -7.61
C TYR A 78 13.10 -31.32 -7.64
N ASP A 79 12.61 -31.80 -8.78
CA ASP A 79 12.35 -33.23 -9.02
C ASP A 79 13.59 -33.91 -9.65
N GLU A 80 14.06 -34.99 -9.03
CA GLU A 80 15.21 -35.77 -9.51
C GLU A 80 14.92 -36.47 -10.85
N ASN A 81 13.68 -36.90 -11.10
CA ASN A 81 13.30 -37.55 -12.35
C ASN A 81 13.41 -36.59 -13.55
N HIS A 82 13.05 -35.32 -13.32
CA HIS A 82 13.19 -34.25 -14.31
C HIS A 82 14.66 -33.92 -14.56
N LEU A 83 15.49 -33.90 -13.51
CA LEU A 83 16.93 -33.67 -13.65
C LEU A 83 17.60 -34.74 -14.52
N ASP A 84 17.28 -36.01 -14.30
CA ASP A 84 17.88 -37.12 -15.05
C ASP A 84 17.41 -37.16 -16.51
N SER A 85 16.15 -36.82 -16.76
CA SER A 85 15.64 -36.66 -18.13
C SER A 85 16.37 -35.54 -18.89
N ILE A 86 16.66 -34.41 -18.24
CA ILE A 86 17.34 -33.26 -18.87
C ILE A 86 18.83 -33.55 -19.11
N LYS A 87 19.49 -34.28 -18.19
CA LYS A 87 20.88 -34.73 -18.36
C LYS A 87 21.03 -35.66 -19.56
N ASN A 88 20.09 -36.60 -19.75
CA ASN A 88 20.13 -37.55 -20.87
C ASN A 88 19.95 -36.90 -22.25
N ILE A 89 19.38 -35.69 -22.33
CA ILE A 89 19.13 -34.96 -23.57
C ILE A 89 20.28 -33.98 -23.92
N ASN A 90 21.13 -33.60 -22.95
CA ASN A 90 22.17 -32.59 -23.16
C ASN A 90 23.56 -33.08 -22.69
N ASP A 91 24.46 -33.33 -23.63
CA ASP A 91 25.79 -33.92 -23.38
C ASP A 91 26.81 -32.98 -22.69
N ALA A 92 26.49 -31.70 -22.43
CA ALA A 92 27.39 -30.76 -21.77
C ALA A 92 26.62 -29.70 -20.96
N VAL A 93 26.30 -30.00 -19.70
CA VAL A 93 25.58 -29.08 -18.80
C VAL A 93 26.28 -28.96 -17.46
N ASN A 94 26.47 -27.72 -16.99
CA ASN A 94 27.00 -27.44 -15.66
C ASN A 94 25.85 -27.32 -14.66
N ILE A 95 25.94 -28.03 -13.54
CA ILE A 95 24.92 -28.02 -12.49
C ILE A 95 25.34 -27.05 -11.39
N TYR A 96 24.42 -26.17 -10.99
CA TYR A 96 24.61 -25.18 -9.94
C TYR A 96 23.50 -25.33 -8.90
N HIS A 97 23.87 -25.24 -7.62
CA HIS A 97 22.91 -25.18 -6.52
C HIS A 97 22.67 -23.73 -6.14
N TYR A 98 21.40 -23.32 -6.16
CA TYR A 98 21.02 -21.98 -5.74
C TYR A 98 21.08 -21.86 -4.22
N LYS A 99 21.84 -20.85 -3.75
CA LYS A 99 21.83 -20.41 -2.36
C LYS A 99 21.51 -18.92 -2.33
N LYS A 100 20.50 -18.54 -1.55
CA LYS A 100 20.01 -17.16 -1.44
C LYS A 100 21.16 -16.18 -1.17
N GLY A 101 21.21 -15.09 -1.92
CA GLY A 101 22.19 -14.01 -1.75
C GLY A 101 23.63 -14.36 -2.11
N HIS A 102 23.89 -15.58 -2.58
CA HIS A 102 25.21 -16.00 -3.04
C HIS A 102 25.28 -15.98 -4.57
N SER A 103 26.48 -15.78 -5.11
CA SER A 103 26.66 -15.78 -6.57
C SER A 103 26.52 -17.20 -7.13
N ILE A 104 25.62 -17.38 -8.10
CA ILE A 104 25.36 -18.68 -8.77
C ILE A 104 26.51 -19.02 -9.72
N PHE A 105 27.03 -18.02 -10.43
CA PHE A 105 28.08 -18.20 -11.45
C PHE A 105 29.38 -17.55 -11.03
N SER A 106 30.50 -18.22 -11.27
CA SER A 106 31.82 -17.58 -11.18
C SER A 106 31.97 -16.50 -12.28
N LYS A 107 32.69 -15.41 -11.99
CA LYS A 107 32.86 -14.27 -12.92
C LYS A 107 33.42 -14.67 -14.30
N SER A 108 34.16 -15.78 -14.38
CA SER A 108 34.79 -16.30 -15.59
C SER A 108 33.96 -17.32 -16.36
N ASN A 109 32.84 -17.82 -15.80
CA ASN A 109 32.07 -18.93 -16.39
C ASN A 109 30.57 -18.64 -16.38
N LYS A 110 30.14 -17.59 -17.09
CA LYS A 110 28.72 -17.29 -17.27
C LYS A 110 28.13 -18.13 -18.41
N PRO A 111 27.03 -18.87 -18.17
CA PRO A 111 26.39 -19.66 -19.22
C PRO A 111 25.64 -18.77 -20.22
N SER A 112 25.47 -19.27 -21.44
CA SER A 112 24.63 -18.62 -22.47
C SER A 112 23.14 -18.85 -22.22
N SER A 113 22.80 -19.95 -21.55
CA SER A 113 21.42 -20.30 -21.18
C SER A 113 21.37 -21.08 -19.87
N ALA A 114 20.31 -20.88 -19.09
CA ALA A 114 20.08 -21.55 -17.82
C ALA A 114 18.67 -22.15 -17.75
N ILE A 115 18.56 -23.36 -17.23
CA ILE A 115 17.30 -24.04 -16.91
C ILE A 115 17.16 -24.02 -15.39
N ILE A 116 16.02 -23.58 -14.88
CA ILE A 116 15.74 -23.51 -13.44
C ILE A 116 14.75 -24.64 -13.09
N LEU A 117 15.15 -25.47 -12.12
CA LEU A 117 14.35 -26.58 -11.58
C LEU A 117 14.05 -26.34 -10.10
N GLY A 118 12.82 -26.63 -9.66
CA GLY A 118 12.32 -26.37 -8.31
C GLY A 118 11.45 -25.11 -8.21
N HIS A 119 11.35 -24.54 -7.02
CA HIS A 119 10.53 -23.36 -6.70
C HIS A 119 11.03 -22.04 -7.29
N GLY A 120 12.24 -22.01 -7.87
CA GLY A 120 12.82 -20.82 -8.48
C GLY A 120 13.70 -19.98 -7.54
N LEU A 121 14.21 -18.87 -8.06
CA LEU A 121 15.11 -17.96 -7.34
C LEU A 121 14.31 -16.92 -6.56
N LYS A 122 14.92 -16.33 -5.52
CA LYS A 122 14.38 -15.12 -4.90
C LYS A 122 14.52 -13.93 -5.85
N SER A 123 13.55 -13.03 -5.82
CA SER A 123 13.47 -11.86 -6.72
C SER A 123 14.72 -10.98 -6.67
N PHE A 124 15.32 -10.83 -5.49
CA PHE A 124 16.55 -10.04 -5.30
C PHE A 124 17.79 -10.69 -5.92
N ASP A 125 17.74 -11.95 -6.37
CA ASP A 125 18.83 -12.62 -7.09
C ASP A 125 18.61 -12.67 -8.61
N PHE A 126 17.48 -12.15 -9.12
CA PHE A 126 17.18 -12.17 -10.57
C PHE A 126 18.21 -11.42 -11.42
N TRP A 127 18.89 -10.43 -10.85
CA TRP A 127 19.96 -9.69 -11.53
C TRP A 127 21.11 -10.62 -11.99
N GLN A 128 21.33 -11.74 -11.30
CA GLN A 128 22.37 -12.71 -11.64
C GLN A 128 22.09 -13.43 -12.98
N LEU A 129 20.82 -13.47 -13.39
CA LEU A 129 20.35 -14.05 -14.64
C LEU A 129 20.19 -13.02 -15.76
N SER A 130 20.52 -11.75 -15.49
CA SER A 130 20.46 -10.70 -16.50
C SER A 130 21.34 -11.05 -17.70
N ASN A 131 20.76 -10.98 -18.89
CA ASN A 131 21.39 -11.34 -20.17
C ASN A 131 21.71 -12.84 -20.36
N ILE A 132 21.10 -13.73 -19.58
CA ILE A 132 21.15 -15.19 -19.77
C ILE A 132 19.78 -15.64 -20.26
N LYS A 133 19.72 -16.49 -21.30
CA LYS A 133 18.43 -17.07 -21.73
C LYS A 133 17.96 -18.07 -20.67
N THR A 134 16.92 -17.72 -19.93
CA THR A 134 16.40 -18.54 -18.82
C THR A 134 15.11 -19.25 -19.17
N GLU A 135 15.04 -20.55 -18.87
CA GLU A 135 13.83 -21.36 -18.95
C GLU A 135 13.50 -21.90 -17.55
N TYR A 136 12.23 -21.78 -17.15
CA TYR A 136 11.75 -22.25 -15.85
C TYR A 136 10.86 -23.46 -16.08
N LEU A 137 11.24 -24.61 -15.52
CA LEU A 137 10.50 -25.86 -15.67
C LEU A 137 9.74 -26.26 -14.39
N GLY A 138 9.88 -25.47 -13.31
CA GLY A 138 9.20 -25.72 -12.05
C GLY A 138 9.73 -26.92 -11.28
N GLY A 139 8.96 -27.31 -10.26
CA GLY A 139 9.24 -28.43 -9.38
C GLY A 139 7.97 -28.85 -8.65
N THR A 140 8.13 -29.48 -7.48
CA THR A 140 7.01 -29.85 -6.63
C THR A 140 6.21 -28.63 -6.17
N GLU A 141 4.91 -28.79 -5.93
CA GLU A 141 4.13 -27.72 -5.32
C GLU A 141 4.61 -27.42 -3.89
N PRO A 142 4.79 -26.15 -3.52
CA PRO A 142 5.24 -25.78 -2.18
C PRO A 142 4.19 -26.20 -1.14
N THR A 143 4.66 -26.80 -0.05
CA THR A 143 3.82 -27.17 1.10
C THR A 143 3.79 -26.02 2.10
N GLY A 144 2.63 -25.78 2.71
CA GLY A 144 2.46 -24.74 3.73
C GLY A 144 1.42 -23.69 3.36
N ILE A 145 1.54 -22.52 3.97
CA ILE A 145 0.64 -21.39 3.74
C ILE A 145 0.99 -20.73 2.40
N SER A 146 0.06 -20.76 1.45
CA SER A 146 0.24 -20.12 0.13
C SER A 146 -0.25 -18.68 0.12
N ASP A 147 -1.35 -18.42 0.82
CA ASP A 147 -2.02 -17.11 0.85
C ASP A 147 -2.28 -16.72 2.29
N LEU A 148 -2.03 -15.45 2.60
CA LEU A 148 -2.24 -14.89 3.92
C LEU A 148 -2.80 -13.47 3.81
N LYS A 149 -3.90 -13.21 4.51
CA LYS A 149 -4.55 -11.92 4.61
C LYS A 149 -4.81 -11.58 6.07
N TYR A 150 -4.29 -10.45 6.53
CA TYR A 150 -4.54 -9.90 7.85
C TYR A 150 -4.38 -8.37 7.86
N GLU A 151 -5.01 -7.71 8.83
CA GLU A 151 -4.85 -6.28 9.05
C GLU A 151 -3.62 -6.02 9.93
N GLN A 152 -2.61 -5.37 9.36
CA GLN A 152 -1.37 -5.06 10.07
C GLN A 152 -1.57 -3.95 11.12
N ASN A 153 -2.42 -2.97 10.81
CA ASN A 153 -2.78 -1.92 11.75
C ASN A 153 -4.17 -2.23 12.31
N SER A 154 -4.25 -2.42 13.61
CA SER A 154 -5.53 -2.58 14.31
C SER A 154 -5.62 -1.56 15.43
N PHE A 155 -6.84 -1.19 15.81
CA PHE A 155 -7.05 -0.38 17.00
C PHE A 155 -7.14 -1.27 18.23
N VAL A 156 -6.84 -0.71 19.41
CA VAL A 156 -7.08 -1.40 20.68
C VAL A 156 -8.52 -1.93 20.73
N ASP A 157 -8.67 -3.14 21.25
CA ASP A 157 -9.95 -3.87 21.41
C ASP A 157 -10.69 -4.22 20.10
N ASN A 158 -10.07 -4.05 18.93
CA ASN A 158 -10.58 -4.67 17.70
C ASN A 158 -10.11 -6.12 17.58
N ASP A 159 -10.95 -6.97 16.98
CA ASP A 159 -10.57 -8.34 16.63
C ASP A 159 -9.65 -8.32 15.40
N ILE A 160 -8.45 -8.86 15.56
CA ILE A 160 -7.49 -9.08 14.48
C ILE A 160 -7.83 -10.43 13.86
N LEU A 161 -8.17 -10.43 12.58
CA LEU A 161 -8.49 -11.64 11.82
C LEU A 161 -7.34 -11.99 10.89
N ILE A 162 -6.87 -13.23 10.98
CA ILE A 162 -5.81 -13.80 10.14
C ILE A 162 -6.45 -14.92 9.32
N GLN A 163 -6.43 -14.78 8.01
CA GLN A 163 -7.06 -15.70 7.08
C GLN A 163 -6.06 -16.15 6.03
N GLY A 164 -6.19 -17.39 5.55
CA GLY A 164 -5.28 -17.88 4.52
C GLY A 164 -5.70 -19.19 3.89
N LEU A 165 -4.88 -19.62 2.94
CA LEU A 165 -4.96 -20.93 2.31
C LEU A 165 -3.70 -21.72 2.65
N TYR A 166 -3.91 -22.99 3.01
CA TYR A 166 -2.88 -23.97 3.29
C TYR A 166 -2.90 -25.04 2.20
N TYR A 167 -1.72 -25.42 1.70
CA TYR A 167 -1.53 -26.45 0.68
C TYR A 167 -0.75 -27.65 1.25
N ASN A 168 -1.15 -28.85 0.81
CA ASN A 168 -0.54 -30.12 1.17
C ASN A 168 -0.38 -30.31 2.69
N ALA A 169 -1.43 -29.96 3.44
CA ALA A 169 -1.48 -30.19 4.87
C ALA A 169 -1.37 -31.69 5.20
N THR A 170 -0.67 -31.99 6.30
CA THR A 170 -0.62 -33.35 6.86
C THR A 170 -1.74 -33.48 7.88
N GLU A 171 -2.56 -34.53 7.74
CA GLU A 171 -3.68 -34.78 8.63
C GLU A 171 -3.23 -34.90 10.09
N GLY A 172 -3.93 -34.20 10.98
CA GLY A 172 -3.64 -34.18 12.41
C GLY A 172 -2.64 -33.12 12.85
N ASN A 173 -1.96 -32.45 11.90
CA ASN A 173 -1.21 -31.24 12.22
C ASN A 173 -2.16 -30.12 12.68
N LYS A 174 -1.61 -29.14 13.39
CA LYS A 174 -2.35 -27.95 13.84
C LYS A 174 -1.61 -26.70 13.43
N LEU A 175 -2.37 -25.72 12.95
CA LEU A 175 -1.90 -24.36 12.79
C LEU A 175 -2.34 -23.54 14.01
N ILE A 176 -1.39 -22.90 14.68
CA ILE A 176 -1.59 -22.22 15.97
C ILE A 176 -1.18 -20.76 15.83
N LEU A 177 -2.06 -19.86 16.27
CA LEU A 177 -1.71 -18.47 16.51
C LEU A 177 -1.17 -18.33 17.94
N GLU A 178 0.06 -17.89 18.04
CA GLU A 178 0.79 -17.71 19.29
C GLU A 178 0.95 -16.23 19.61
N GLY A 179 0.68 -15.89 20.87
CA GLY A 179 0.74 -14.55 21.42
C GLY A 179 2.11 -14.19 22.00
N GLN A 180 2.12 -13.07 22.73
CA GLN A 180 3.28 -12.73 23.54
C GLN A 180 3.53 -13.81 24.60
N GLY A 181 4.81 -14.14 24.82
CA GLY A 181 5.22 -15.15 25.81
C GLY A 181 4.94 -16.60 25.39
N GLU A 182 4.83 -16.88 24.09
CA GLU A 182 4.66 -18.24 23.54
C GLU A 182 3.35 -18.93 23.95
N ILE A 183 2.32 -18.13 24.24
CA ILE A 183 1.00 -18.61 24.63
C ILE A 183 0.16 -18.85 23.38
N ALA A 184 -0.38 -20.05 23.22
CA ALA A 184 -1.36 -20.35 22.17
C ALA A 184 -2.66 -19.56 22.40
N ILE A 185 -3.05 -18.73 21.43
CA ILE A 185 -4.24 -17.88 21.46
C ILE A 185 -5.42 -18.58 20.78
N ASP A 186 -5.17 -19.10 19.57
CA ASP A 186 -6.18 -19.67 18.69
C ASP A 186 -5.54 -20.79 17.86
N SER A 187 -6.32 -21.74 17.38
CA SER A 187 -5.80 -22.85 16.58
C SER A 187 -6.83 -23.45 15.65
N VAL A 188 -6.34 -24.07 14.58
CA VAL A 188 -7.14 -24.85 13.63
C VAL A 188 -6.42 -26.17 13.35
N LYS A 189 -7.18 -27.26 13.26
CA LYS A 189 -6.65 -28.55 12.80
C LYS A 189 -6.55 -28.55 11.28
N LEU A 190 -5.47 -29.13 10.79
CA LEU A 190 -5.19 -29.27 9.37
C LEU A 190 -5.66 -30.66 8.90
N ASP A 191 -6.49 -30.65 7.86
CA ASP A 191 -6.95 -31.82 7.13
C ASP A 191 -6.06 -32.05 5.90
N SER A 192 -6.00 -33.28 5.40
CA SER A 192 -5.15 -33.60 4.24
C SER A 192 -5.50 -32.76 3.01
N GLY A 193 -4.50 -32.18 2.36
CA GLY A 193 -4.67 -31.45 1.09
C GLY A 193 -4.79 -29.93 1.25
N LYS A 194 -5.72 -29.31 0.52
CA LYS A 194 -5.89 -27.84 0.48
C LYS A 194 -7.03 -27.40 1.39
N GLN A 195 -6.75 -26.48 2.31
CA GLN A 195 -7.72 -26.00 3.30
C GLN A 195 -7.60 -24.49 3.52
N SER A 196 -8.73 -23.82 3.75
CA SER A 196 -8.75 -22.43 4.23
C SER A 196 -8.75 -22.38 5.76
N PHE A 197 -8.05 -21.41 6.34
CA PHE A 197 -8.03 -21.20 7.78
C PHE A 197 -8.41 -19.77 8.18
N LYS A 198 -8.90 -19.65 9.41
CA LYS A 198 -9.19 -18.38 10.07
C LYS A 198 -8.79 -18.48 11.54
N LEU A 199 -7.94 -17.56 11.98
CA LEU A 199 -7.49 -17.40 13.35
C LEU A 199 -7.75 -15.96 13.80
N SER A 200 -7.94 -15.75 15.09
CA SER A 200 -8.29 -14.45 15.65
C SER A 200 -7.57 -14.12 16.95
N HIS A 201 -7.31 -12.84 17.17
CA HIS A 201 -6.80 -12.35 18.44
C HIS A 201 -7.30 -10.94 18.75
N ARG A 202 -7.43 -10.61 20.04
CA ARG A 202 -7.85 -9.29 20.51
C ARG A 202 -6.79 -8.71 21.44
N LEU A 203 -6.13 -7.66 20.98
CA LEU A 203 -5.09 -6.96 21.74
C LEU A 203 -5.68 -5.75 22.47
N LYS A 204 -5.45 -5.70 23.78
CA LYS A 204 -6.03 -4.70 24.69
C LYS A 204 -5.15 -3.48 24.97
N THR A 205 -3.90 -3.51 24.50
CA THR A 205 -2.95 -2.42 24.74
C THR A 205 -2.29 -2.00 23.44
N PRO A 206 -2.04 -0.70 23.26
CA PRO A 206 -1.35 -0.21 22.08
C PRO A 206 0.11 -0.63 22.11
N GLY A 207 0.69 -0.84 20.93
CA GLY A 207 2.08 -1.27 20.80
C GLY A 207 2.35 -1.99 19.49
N LYS A 208 3.61 -2.35 19.29
CA LYS A 208 4.06 -3.19 18.18
C LYS A 208 4.22 -4.62 18.70
N TYR A 209 3.54 -5.55 18.04
CA TYR A 209 3.48 -6.96 18.39
C TYR A 209 4.06 -7.80 17.26
N VAL A 210 4.64 -8.94 17.61
CA VAL A 210 5.00 -9.99 16.64
C VAL A 210 4.35 -11.26 17.16
N LEU A 211 3.21 -11.63 16.56
CA LEU A 211 2.55 -12.90 16.84
C LEU A 211 3.30 -14.04 16.13
N GLY A 212 3.22 -15.24 16.66
CA GLY A 212 3.74 -16.44 15.98
C GLY A 212 2.63 -17.16 15.24
N LEU A 213 2.86 -17.56 14.00
CA LEU A 213 2.04 -18.55 13.31
C LEU A 213 2.82 -19.86 13.22
N LEU A 214 2.42 -20.83 14.03
CA LEU A 214 3.13 -22.09 14.20
C LEU A 214 2.37 -23.23 13.54
N GLU A 215 3.11 -24.12 12.89
CA GLU A 215 2.61 -25.44 12.55
C GLU A 215 3.20 -26.45 13.53
N LYS A 216 2.34 -27.28 14.12
CA LYS A 216 2.73 -28.42 14.96
C LYS A 216 2.22 -29.72 14.36
N ASP A 217 3.02 -30.77 14.51
CA ASP A 217 2.58 -32.12 14.16
C ASP A 217 1.60 -32.72 15.18
N SER A 218 1.13 -33.93 14.92
CA SER A 218 0.23 -34.67 15.81
C SER A 218 0.85 -35.02 17.17
N LEU A 219 2.18 -34.90 17.32
CA LEU A 219 2.94 -35.10 18.56
C LEU A 219 3.32 -33.76 19.22
N ASP A 220 2.70 -32.65 18.80
CA ASP A 220 2.96 -31.28 19.26
C ASP A 220 4.40 -30.77 19.04
N ARG A 221 5.15 -31.37 18.09
CA ARG A 221 6.46 -30.87 17.67
C ARG A 221 6.29 -29.75 16.66
N VAL A 222 7.04 -28.66 16.85
CA VAL A 222 7.00 -27.49 15.96
C VAL A 222 7.68 -27.83 14.63
N ILE A 223 6.92 -27.79 13.54
CA ILE A 223 7.41 -27.95 12.17
C ILE A 223 7.92 -26.62 11.65
N SER A 224 7.12 -25.57 11.82
CA SER A 224 7.45 -24.22 11.34
C SER A 224 6.93 -23.15 12.29
N ARG A 225 7.62 -22.00 12.33
CA ARG A 225 7.22 -20.82 13.11
C ARG A 225 7.50 -19.56 12.31
N ASN A 226 6.45 -18.85 11.94
CA ASN A 226 6.52 -17.65 11.11
C ASN A 226 6.05 -16.41 11.90
N PRO A 227 6.82 -15.31 11.91
CA PRO A 227 6.43 -14.10 12.63
C PRO A 227 5.36 -13.30 11.86
N LEU A 228 4.37 -12.80 12.58
CA LEU A 228 3.29 -11.94 12.09
C LEU A 228 3.31 -10.59 12.82
N PRO A 229 3.92 -9.54 12.23
CA PRO A 229 3.99 -8.23 12.85
C PRO A 229 2.62 -7.53 12.80
N ILE A 230 2.13 -7.07 13.94
CA ILE A 230 0.89 -6.29 14.07
C ILE A 230 1.16 -5.03 14.90
N ASN A 231 0.68 -3.90 14.41
CA ASN A 231 0.75 -2.62 15.09
C ASN A 231 -0.64 -2.28 15.65
N VAL A 232 -0.74 -2.28 16.98
CA VAL A 232 -1.97 -1.89 17.68
C VAL A 232 -1.87 -0.42 18.02
N ILE A 233 -2.67 0.37 17.34
CA ILE A 233 -2.70 1.82 17.47
C ILE A 233 -3.61 2.17 18.64
N ALA A 234 -3.11 3.02 19.54
CA ALA A 234 -3.95 3.61 20.57
C ALA A 234 -5.10 4.36 19.89
N THR A 235 -6.32 4.15 20.34
CA THR A 235 -7.42 5.04 19.97
C THR A 235 -7.10 6.42 20.54
N ASN A 236 -6.56 7.33 19.71
CA ASN A 236 -6.34 8.70 20.13
C ASN A 236 -7.66 9.28 20.61
N ALA A 237 -7.68 9.79 21.84
CA ALA A 237 -8.87 10.39 22.42
C ALA A 237 -9.21 11.67 21.65
N LEU A 238 -10.12 11.56 20.69
CA LEU A 238 -10.62 12.70 19.93
C LEU A 238 -11.34 13.69 20.85
N ASN A 239 -11.15 14.99 20.59
CA ASN A 239 -11.95 16.05 21.15
C ASN A 239 -13.16 16.29 20.26
N ILE A 240 -14.35 15.88 20.70
CA ILE A 240 -15.57 15.92 19.90
C ILE A 240 -16.57 16.90 20.50
N LEU A 241 -17.07 17.81 19.66
CA LEU A 241 -18.18 18.70 20.00
C LEU A 241 -19.47 18.15 19.38
N ILE A 242 -20.51 17.92 20.19
CA ILE A 242 -21.84 17.51 19.74
C ILE A 242 -22.82 18.66 19.95
N VAL A 243 -23.55 19.06 18.89
CA VAL A 243 -24.47 20.19 18.91
C VAL A 243 -25.84 19.77 18.39
N ASN A 244 -26.81 19.75 19.30
CA ASN A 244 -28.16 19.28 19.00
C ASN A 244 -29.21 20.35 19.33
N SER A 245 -30.23 20.40 18.49
CA SER A 245 -31.43 21.22 18.63
C SER A 245 -32.38 20.67 19.68
N PHE A 246 -32.30 19.36 19.95
CA PHE A 246 -32.95 18.68 21.07
C PHE A 246 -32.25 17.33 21.34
N PRO A 247 -32.31 16.77 22.56
CA PRO A 247 -31.79 15.44 22.85
C PRO A 247 -32.57 14.35 22.08
N SER A 248 -31.85 13.43 21.42
CA SER A 248 -32.45 12.32 20.66
C SER A 248 -31.88 10.97 21.12
N PHE A 249 -32.57 9.86 20.81
CA PHE A 249 -32.02 8.52 21.05
C PHE A 249 -30.68 8.35 20.32
N GLU A 250 -30.62 8.72 19.04
CA GLU A 250 -29.40 8.64 18.23
C GLU A 250 -28.22 9.38 18.89
N SER A 251 -28.43 10.63 19.31
CA SER A 251 -27.38 11.42 19.97
C SER A 251 -27.01 10.87 21.35
N LYS A 252 -27.96 10.31 22.11
CA LYS A 252 -27.67 9.67 23.40
C LYS A 252 -26.76 8.45 23.24
N TYR A 253 -27.10 7.53 22.34
CA TYR A 253 -26.34 6.31 22.15
C TYR A 253 -24.97 6.58 21.52
N LEU A 254 -24.90 7.47 20.52
CA LEU A 254 -23.62 7.88 19.93
C LEU A 254 -22.70 8.54 20.96
N LYS A 255 -23.24 9.47 21.76
CA LYS A 255 -22.50 10.09 22.86
C LYS A 255 -21.93 9.02 23.81
N ASN A 256 -22.76 8.09 24.27
CA ASN A 256 -22.34 7.05 25.22
C ASN A 256 -21.28 6.12 24.62
N PHE A 257 -21.43 5.75 23.35
CA PHE A 257 -20.45 4.96 22.63
C PHE A 257 -19.08 5.67 22.55
N LEU A 258 -19.07 6.95 22.16
CA LEU A 258 -17.83 7.73 22.09
C LEU A 258 -17.18 7.91 23.47
N ILE A 259 -17.98 8.05 24.54
CA ILE A 259 -17.48 8.09 25.92
C ILE A 259 -16.82 6.76 26.28
N SER A 260 -17.44 5.62 25.93
CA SER A 260 -16.87 4.30 26.21
C SER A 260 -15.55 4.02 25.47
N LEU A 261 -15.32 4.69 24.33
CA LEU A 261 -14.05 4.63 23.60
C LEU A 261 -12.97 5.58 24.17
N GLY A 262 -13.26 6.31 25.25
CA GLY A 262 -12.32 7.22 25.90
C GLY A 262 -12.18 8.59 25.24
N HIS A 263 -13.02 8.94 24.27
CA HIS A 263 -13.00 10.27 23.64
C HIS A 263 -13.47 11.37 24.59
N GLN A 264 -12.98 12.59 24.39
CA GLN A 264 -13.38 13.78 25.14
C GLN A 264 -14.60 14.41 24.48
N ILE A 265 -15.74 14.46 25.19
CA ILE A 265 -17.00 14.90 24.60
C ILE A 265 -17.51 16.16 25.29
N THR A 266 -17.76 17.19 24.50
CA THR A 266 -18.55 18.35 24.89
C THR A 266 -19.88 18.31 24.15
N VAL A 267 -21.00 18.36 24.88
CA VAL A 267 -22.34 18.38 24.28
C VAL A 267 -23.02 19.70 24.58
N ARG A 268 -23.55 20.36 23.54
CA ARG A 268 -24.49 21.47 23.64
C ARG A 268 -25.84 21.02 23.10
N SER A 269 -26.84 20.89 23.98
CA SER A 269 -28.22 20.60 23.58
C SER A 269 -29.12 21.77 23.89
N GLN A 270 -29.94 22.18 22.94
CA GLN A 270 -30.95 23.20 23.16
C GLN A 270 -32.14 22.60 23.93
N LEU A 271 -32.50 23.20 25.07
CA LEU A 271 -33.66 22.79 25.89
C LEU A 271 -34.92 23.58 25.49
N SER A 272 -34.75 24.86 25.17
CA SER A 272 -35.81 25.74 24.67
C SER A 272 -35.20 26.83 23.79
N LYS A 273 -36.01 27.70 23.16
CA LYS A 273 -35.50 28.83 22.36
C LYS A 273 -34.49 29.65 23.17
N GLY A 274 -33.23 29.68 22.72
CA GLY A 274 -32.13 30.40 23.36
C GLY A 274 -31.57 29.81 24.67
N LYS A 275 -32.11 28.70 25.19
CA LYS A 275 -31.61 28.03 26.40
C LYS A 275 -30.92 26.72 26.07
N TYR A 276 -29.71 26.54 26.58
CA TYR A 276 -28.85 25.41 26.25
C TYR A 276 -28.36 24.69 27.51
N LYS A 277 -28.30 23.37 27.45
CA LYS A 277 -27.63 22.49 28.40
C LYS A 277 -26.25 22.12 27.86
N TYR A 278 -25.26 22.14 28.75
CA TYR A 278 -23.90 21.72 28.45
C TYR A 278 -23.52 20.50 29.28
N GLU A 279 -22.97 19.49 28.64
CA GLU A 279 -22.45 18.28 29.29
C GLU A 279 -21.00 18.05 28.85
N TYR A 280 -20.15 17.59 29.77
CA TYR A 280 -18.72 17.38 29.56
C TYR A 280 -18.36 15.98 30.05
N PHE A 281 -17.71 15.18 29.21
CA PHE A 281 -17.33 13.80 29.52
C PHE A 281 -15.88 13.54 29.13
N ASN A 282 -15.16 12.81 29.99
CA ASN A 282 -13.72 12.55 29.85
C ASN A 282 -12.86 13.83 29.66
N THR A 283 -13.39 14.99 30.05
CA THR A 283 -12.73 16.28 29.89
C THR A 283 -13.14 17.23 31.01
N ALA A 284 -12.27 18.17 31.35
CA ALA A 284 -12.58 19.20 32.33
C ALA A 284 -13.72 20.10 31.84
N ARG A 285 -14.54 20.61 32.77
CA ARG A 285 -15.53 21.64 32.42
C ARG A 285 -14.82 22.88 31.88
N ARG A 286 -15.25 23.36 30.71
CA ARG A 286 -14.70 24.55 30.04
C ARG A 286 -15.79 25.59 29.82
N LYS A 287 -15.39 26.85 29.55
CA LYS A 287 -16.32 27.91 29.16
C LYS A 287 -17.17 27.47 27.96
N VAL A 288 -18.38 28.00 27.89
CA VAL A 288 -19.36 27.73 26.82
C VAL A 288 -18.68 27.87 25.45
N PRO A 289 -18.69 26.84 24.59
CA PRO A 289 -18.06 26.92 23.28
C PRO A 289 -18.78 27.95 22.41
N SER A 290 -18.10 29.06 22.11
CA SER A 290 -18.51 29.99 21.05
C SER A 290 -18.26 29.36 19.67
N PHE A 291 -19.15 29.59 18.71
CA PHE A 291 -18.95 29.21 17.31
C PHE A 291 -18.01 30.21 16.60
N ASN A 292 -16.77 30.31 17.09
CA ASN A 292 -15.68 31.04 16.45
C ASN A 292 -14.50 30.09 16.20
N GLN A 293 -13.60 30.50 15.31
CA GLN A 293 -12.50 29.65 14.85
C GLN A 293 -11.57 29.21 15.99
N GLU A 294 -11.20 30.13 16.88
CA GLU A 294 -10.32 29.84 18.02
C GLU A 294 -10.90 28.77 18.95
N SER A 295 -12.21 28.85 19.25
CA SER A 295 -12.87 27.85 20.09
C SER A 295 -13.01 26.50 19.39
N LEU A 296 -13.16 26.49 18.06
CA LEU A 296 -13.34 25.28 17.27
C LEU A 296 -12.03 24.53 17.01
N LYS A 297 -10.88 25.23 17.04
CA LYS A 297 -9.55 24.68 16.75
C LYS A 297 -9.13 23.51 17.65
N GLN A 298 -9.65 23.46 18.87
CA GLN A 298 -9.37 22.40 19.86
C GLN A 298 -10.09 21.07 19.56
N TYR A 299 -11.11 21.09 18.70
CA TYR A 299 -11.93 19.93 18.38
C TYR A 299 -11.44 19.27 17.10
N ASP A 300 -11.42 17.94 17.11
CA ASP A 300 -11.09 17.12 15.95
C ASP A 300 -12.32 16.83 15.09
N LEU A 301 -13.50 16.85 15.70
CA LEU A 301 -14.78 16.58 15.04
C LEU A 301 -15.91 17.38 15.68
N LEU A 302 -16.75 17.99 14.85
CA LEU A 302 -18.05 18.55 15.19
C LEU A 302 -19.16 17.64 14.65
N ILE A 303 -19.99 17.10 15.53
CA ILE A 303 -21.25 16.44 15.19
C ILE A 303 -22.38 17.45 15.42
N ILE A 304 -23.13 17.79 14.38
CA ILE A 304 -24.22 18.77 14.48
C ILE A 304 -25.46 18.29 13.74
N ASP A 305 -26.64 18.40 14.36
CA ASP A 305 -27.88 18.11 13.65
C ASP A 305 -28.22 19.21 12.62
N ILE A 306 -28.91 18.81 11.55
CA ILE A 306 -29.23 19.74 10.45
C ILE A 306 -30.08 20.94 10.90
N ASN A 307 -30.90 20.79 11.94
CA ASN A 307 -31.69 21.90 12.47
C ASN A 307 -30.79 22.96 13.15
N SER A 308 -29.81 22.52 13.95
CA SER A 308 -28.82 23.36 14.61
C SER A 308 -27.87 23.99 13.61
N PHE A 309 -27.48 23.25 12.57
CA PHE A 309 -26.64 23.76 11.48
C PHE A 309 -27.34 24.89 10.71
N ASN A 310 -28.61 24.69 10.35
CA ASN A 310 -29.40 25.72 9.67
C ASN A 310 -29.72 26.92 10.57
N GLY A 311 -29.69 26.73 11.90
CA GLY A 311 -29.86 27.80 12.89
C GLY A 311 -28.60 28.63 13.17
N LEU A 312 -27.46 28.32 12.54
CA LEU A 312 -26.22 29.08 12.73
C LEU A 312 -26.36 30.50 12.16
N SER A 313 -25.85 31.48 12.89
CA SER A 313 -25.74 32.86 12.38
C SER A 313 -24.73 32.91 11.22
N ARG A 314 -24.85 33.93 10.36
CA ARG A 314 -23.93 34.11 9.22
C ARG A 314 -22.45 34.15 9.64
N ASN A 315 -22.14 34.74 10.80
CA ASN A 315 -20.79 34.79 11.35
C ASN A 315 -20.32 33.44 11.87
N ALA A 316 -21.22 32.68 12.54
CA ALA A 316 -20.93 31.32 12.99
C ALA A 316 -20.68 30.37 11.82
N SER A 317 -21.49 30.45 10.76
CA SER A 317 -21.31 29.66 9.53
C SER A 317 -19.98 29.96 8.85
N ARG A 318 -19.58 31.24 8.75
CA ARG A 318 -18.26 31.63 8.22
C ARG A 318 -17.12 31.07 9.06
N SER A 319 -17.20 31.24 10.38
CA SER A 319 -16.16 30.74 11.31
C SER A 319 -16.02 29.23 11.27
N LEU A 320 -17.14 28.50 11.19
CA LEU A 320 -17.15 27.06 11.01
C LEU A 320 -16.51 26.65 9.69
N LYS A 321 -16.84 27.35 8.59
CA LYS A 321 -16.22 27.10 7.28
C LYS A 321 -14.69 27.29 7.32
N SER A 322 -14.20 28.38 7.92
CA SER A 322 -12.75 28.62 8.09
C SER A 322 -12.10 27.53 8.94
N SER A 323 -12.72 27.12 10.04
CA SER A 323 -12.21 26.04 10.91
C SER A 323 -12.06 24.71 10.17
N ILE A 324 -13.00 24.40 9.28
CA ILE A 324 -12.93 23.21 8.43
C ILE A 324 -11.81 23.37 7.40
N GLN A 325 -11.76 24.51 6.69
CA GLN A 325 -10.82 24.75 5.60
C GLN A 325 -9.36 24.84 6.04
N GLU A 326 -9.09 25.55 7.13
CA GLU A 326 -7.74 25.94 7.54
C GLU A 326 -7.24 25.04 8.66
N ASP A 327 -8.02 24.89 9.72
CA ASP A 327 -7.62 24.13 10.92
C ASP A 327 -7.88 22.62 10.81
N GLY A 328 -8.53 22.16 9.74
CA GLY A 328 -8.76 20.74 9.47
C GLY A 328 -9.87 20.10 10.29
N LEU A 329 -10.80 20.89 10.85
CA LEU A 329 -11.94 20.39 11.61
C LEU A 329 -12.78 19.42 10.76
N GLY A 330 -13.09 18.25 11.31
CA GLY A 330 -14.12 17.36 10.77
C GLY A 330 -15.52 17.86 11.10
N LEU A 331 -16.44 17.80 10.14
CA LEU A 331 -17.86 18.10 10.32
C LEU A 331 -18.70 16.88 9.93
N PHE A 332 -19.47 16.35 10.87
CA PHE A 332 -20.52 15.38 10.60
C PHE A 332 -21.89 16.03 10.80
N VAL A 333 -22.68 16.08 9.73
CA VAL A 333 -24.04 16.61 9.78
C VAL A 333 -25.01 15.46 10.00
N GLN A 334 -25.65 15.43 11.17
CA GLN A 334 -26.70 14.48 11.47
C GLN A 334 -27.98 14.85 10.69
N PRO A 335 -28.44 13.96 9.80
CA PRO A 335 -29.53 14.27 8.88
C PRO A 335 -30.90 14.15 9.54
N ASN A 336 -31.89 14.72 8.86
CA ASN A 336 -33.31 14.39 8.97
C ASN A 336 -33.94 14.52 7.58
N ASP A 337 -35.25 14.28 7.42
CA ASP A 337 -35.90 14.34 6.10
C ASP A 337 -35.70 15.67 5.34
N LYS A 338 -35.52 16.80 6.05
CA LYS A 338 -35.30 18.11 5.41
C LYS A 338 -33.92 18.22 4.77
N PHE A 339 -32.94 17.50 5.30
CA PHE A 339 -31.56 17.51 4.82
C PHE A 339 -31.46 17.05 3.37
N TYR A 340 -32.19 15.99 3.01
CA TYR A 340 -32.12 15.40 1.67
C TYR A 340 -32.94 16.15 0.61
N LYS A 341 -33.90 16.97 1.04
CA LYS A 341 -34.80 17.71 0.14
C LYS A 341 -34.25 19.06 -0.30
N SER A 342 -33.22 19.57 0.37
CA SER A 342 -32.69 20.91 0.13
C SER A 342 -31.17 20.89 -0.05
N PHE A 343 -30.69 21.49 -1.14
CA PHE A 343 -29.25 21.64 -1.35
C PHE A 343 -28.72 22.77 -0.47
N ASN A 344 -27.70 22.46 0.35
CA ASN A 344 -27.00 23.45 1.14
C ASN A 344 -25.58 23.66 0.58
N PRO A 345 -25.24 24.84 0.01
CA PRO A 345 -23.93 25.10 -0.59
C PRO A 345 -22.75 24.92 0.37
N MET A 346 -22.95 25.12 1.69
CA MET A 346 -21.88 24.94 2.67
C MET A 346 -21.54 23.47 2.88
N ILE A 347 -22.54 22.57 2.79
CA ILE A 347 -22.36 21.13 2.96
C ILE A 347 -21.98 20.48 1.62
N SER A 348 -22.53 20.98 0.51
CA SER A 348 -22.28 20.53 -0.86
C SER A 348 -22.57 19.04 -1.14
N LEU A 349 -23.18 18.30 -0.21
CA LEU A 349 -23.63 16.93 -0.43
C LEU A 349 -24.96 16.91 -1.18
N LYS A 350 -25.04 16.10 -2.24
CA LYS A 350 -26.26 15.91 -3.04
C LYS A 350 -26.78 14.49 -2.91
N PHE A 351 -28.11 14.36 -2.99
CA PHE A 351 -28.82 13.12 -2.76
C PHE A 351 -29.89 12.92 -3.83
N ASN A 352 -30.11 11.65 -4.19
CA ASN A 352 -31.19 11.23 -5.06
C ASN A 352 -32.12 10.30 -4.27
N SER A 353 -33.43 10.43 -4.47
CA SER A 353 -34.39 9.48 -3.90
C SER A 353 -34.20 8.10 -4.52
N ASP A 354 -34.25 7.05 -3.70
CA ASP A 354 -34.26 5.66 -4.15
C ASP A 354 -35.46 4.85 -3.63
N GLY A 355 -36.29 5.46 -2.77
CA GLY A 355 -37.48 4.85 -2.19
C GLY A 355 -37.22 3.72 -1.19
N ARG A 356 -35.95 3.34 -0.94
CA ARG A 356 -35.58 2.18 -0.11
C ARG A 356 -35.34 2.61 1.32
N LYS A 357 -36.08 2.02 2.26
CA LYS A 357 -35.96 2.30 3.70
C LYS A 357 -35.00 1.37 4.44
N GLU A 358 -34.53 0.34 3.76
CA GLU A 358 -33.64 -0.67 4.33
C GLU A 358 -32.47 -0.93 3.40
N THR A 359 -31.36 -1.39 3.99
CA THR A 359 -30.13 -1.74 3.28
C THR A 359 -29.34 -2.77 4.08
N GLU A 360 -28.33 -3.37 3.44
CA GLU A 360 -27.40 -4.29 4.07
C GLU A 360 -25.97 -3.75 3.92
N LEU A 361 -25.11 -4.01 4.91
CA LEU A 361 -23.68 -3.74 4.79
C LEU A 361 -23.00 -4.92 4.09
N GLU A 362 -22.08 -4.64 3.17
CA GLU A 362 -21.36 -5.68 2.41
C GLU A 362 -20.69 -6.72 3.31
N ASN A 363 -20.16 -6.29 4.46
CA ASN A 363 -19.48 -7.17 5.43
C ASN A 363 -20.43 -7.83 6.44
N PHE A 364 -21.73 -7.50 6.44
CA PHE A 364 -22.72 -7.96 7.42
C PHE A 364 -24.07 -8.33 6.76
N SER A 365 -24.04 -9.20 5.76
CA SER A 365 -25.16 -9.58 4.88
C SER A 365 -26.34 -10.32 5.55
N ARG A 366 -26.44 -10.29 6.88
CA ARG A 366 -27.51 -10.95 7.67
C ARG A 366 -28.30 -9.99 8.56
N THR A 367 -28.06 -8.69 8.44
CA THR A 367 -28.76 -7.68 9.26
C THR A 367 -29.15 -6.49 8.41
N PHE A 368 -30.46 -6.24 8.33
CA PHE A 368 -31.01 -5.07 7.69
C PHE A 368 -30.81 -3.82 8.57
N LEU A 369 -30.40 -2.74 7.92
CA LEU A 369 -30.23 -1.42 8.51
C LEU A 369 -31.32 -0.49 8.00
N GLU A 370 -31.92 0.27 8.90
CA GLU A 370 -32.84 1.34 8.51
C GLU A 370 -32.05 2.51 7.89
N LYS A 371 -32.56 3.03 6.78
CA LYS A 371 -32.04 4.22 6.12
C LYS A 371 -33.15 5.15 5.65
N TYR A 372 -32.83 6.42 5.50
CA TYR A 372 -33.67 7.35 4.75
C TYR A 372 -33.75 6.90 3.28
N PRO A 373 -34.88 7.15 2.57
CA PRO A 373 -35.11 6.70 1.19
C PRO A 373 -34.33 7.51 0.14
N TYR A 374 -33.05 7.75 0.43
CA TYR A 374 -32.11 8.50 -0.37
C TYR A 374 -30.80 7.74 -0.48
N ARG A 375 -30.05 8.08 -1.53
CA ARG A 375 -28.66 7.69 -1.76
C ARG A 375 -27.84 8.91 -2.15
N PHE A 376 -26.54 8.87 -1.89
CA PHE A 376 -25.65 9.93 -2.36
C PHE A 376 -25.64 9.99 -3.89
N SER A 377 -25.63 11.20 -4.44
CA SER A 377 -25.33 11.41 -5.86
C SER A 377 -23.83 11.20 -6.07
N ASN A 378 -23.46 10.34 -7.03
CA ASN A 378 -22.06 10.04 -7.28
C ASN A 378 -21.37 11.25 -7.94
N GLU A 379 -20.59 12.00 -7.17
CA GLU A 379 -19.81 13.14 -7.64
C GLU A 379 -18.31 12.86 -7.48
N PHE A 380 -17.47 13.37 -8.39
CA PHE A 380 -16.02 13.15 -8.39
C PHE A 380 -15.31 13.49 -7.06
N LYS A 381 -15.89 14.39 -6.25
CA LYS A 381 -15.32 14.84 -4.97
C LYS A 381 -15.81 14.05 -3.74
N LEU A 382 -16.74 13.12 -3.93
CA LEU A 382 -17.35 12.35 -2.85
C LEU A 382 -16.49 11.12 -2.54
N GLU A 383 -16.03 10.98 -1.30
CA GLU A 383 -15.29 9.81 -0.82
C GLU A 383 -16.21 8.94 0.04
N PRO A 384 -16.49 7.68 -0.36
CA PRO A 384 -17.33 6.77 0.43
C PRO A 384 -16.61 6.31 1.69
N ILE A 385 -17.33 6.24 2.80
CA ILE A 385 -16.89 5.62 4.07
C ILE A 385 -17.52 4.23 4.21
N LEU A 386 -18.84 4.15 4.05
CA LEU A 386 -19.61 2.91 4.13
C LEU A 386 -20.40 2.75 2.84
N ALA A 387 -20.34 1.56 2.26
CA ALA A 387 -21.04 1.20 1.04
C ALA A 387 -21.91 -0.05 1.25
N SER A 388 -22.89 -0.19 0.36
CA SER A 388 -23.77 -1.34 0.22
C SER A 388 -23.92 -1.67 -1.26
N SER A 389 -24.49 -2.84 -1.56
CA SER A 389 -24.96 -3.16 -2.92
C SER A 389 -25.96 -2.14 -3.47
N SER A 390 -26.68 -1.42 -2.60
CA SER A 390 -27.62 -0.36 -2.97
C SER A 390 -27.00 1.02 -3.17
N GLY A 391 -25.69 1.17 -2.92
CA GLY A 391 -24.93 2.40 -3.05
C GLY A 391 -24.29 2.86 -1.75
N ILE A 392 -23.76 4.09 -1.78
CA ILE A 392 -23.02 4.69 -0.68
C ILE A 392 -23.98 5.02 0.48
N LEU A 393 -23.64 4.59 1.71
CA LEU A 393 -24.43 4.79 2.92
C LEU A 393 -23.93 5.97 3.76
N THR A 394 -22.61 6.15 3.84
CA THR A 394 -21.98 7.24 4.55
C THR A 394 -20.80 7.72 3.72
N ALA A 395 -20.64 9.03 3.59
CA ALA A 395 -19.58 9.62 2.78
C ALA A 395 -19.16 10.98 3.32
N TYR A 396 -18.02 11.44 2.82
CA TYR A 396 -17.54 12.79 3.05
C TYR A 396 -17.03 13.45 1.79
N MET A 397 -16.93 14.76 1.83
CA MET A 397 -16.19 15.58 0.89
C MET A 397 -15.08 16.30 1.63
N ARG A 398 -13.96 16.53 0.94
CA ARG A 398 -12.87 17.36 1.47
C ARG A 398 -13.16 18.84 1.24
N LEU A 399 -12.87 19.64 2.26
CA LEU A 399 -12.95 21.09 2.18
C LEU A 399 -11.72 21.69 2.86
N GLY A 400 -10.72 22.07 2.05
CA GLY A 400 -9.40 22.46 2.56
C GLY A 400 -8.73 21.30 3.28
N ASN A 401 -8.23 21.55 4.50
CA ASN A 401 -7.62 20.54 5.36
C ASN A 401 -8.64 19.64 6.08
N GLY A 402 -9.91 20.04 6.12
CA GLY A 402 -10.99 19.36 6.83
C GLY A 402 -11.90 18.55 5.93
N ARG A 403 -12.95 18.00 6.54
CA ARG A 403 -13.92 17.13 5.87
C ARG A 403 -15.34 17.46 6.32
N ILE A 404 -16.29 17.31 5.41
CA ILE A 404 -17.72 17.43 5.69
C ILE A 404 -18.37 16.13 5.23
N GLY A 405 -19.04 15.43 6.15
CA GLY A 405 -19.76 14.21 5.82
C GLY A 405 -21.12 14.12 6.48
N SER A 406 -21.87 13.12 6.02
CA SER A 406 -23.17 12.76 6.55
C SER A 406 -23.43 11.28 6.22
N THR A 407 -24.61 10.80 6.60
CA THR A 407 -25.06 9.42 6.36
C THR A 407 -26.48 9.42 5.79
N VAL A 408 -26.89 8.33 5.17
CA VAL A 408 -28.31 8.03 4.90
C VAL A 408 -28.91 7.05 5.91
N LEU A 409 -28.09 6.50 6.82
CA LEU A 409 -28.57 5.59 7.87
C LEU A 409 -29.43 6.35 8.90
N GLN A 410 -30.43 5.66 9.44
CA GLN A 410 -31.28 6.18 10.51
C GLN A 410 -31.44 5.14 11.61
N ASN A 411 -31.83 5.59 12.80
CA ASN A 411 -32.12 4.73 13.95
C ASN A 411 -31.01 3.71 14.28
N THR A 412 -29.75 4.07 14.10
CA THR A 412 -28.63 3.13 14.29
C THR A 412 -28.53 2.67 15.74
N TYR A 413 -29.04 3.47 16.69
CA TYR A 413 -29.16 3.08 18.09
C TYR A 413 -29.93 1.76 18.33
N GLN A 414 -30.86 1.39 17.44
CA GLN A 414 -31.59 0.13 17.54
C GLN A 414 -30.66 -1.09 17.41
N LEU A 415 -29.51 -0.96 16.75
CA LEU A 415 -28.53 -2.03 16.63
C LEU A 415 -28.00 -2.43 18.01
N ILE A 416 -27.72 -1.45 18.87
CA ILE A 416 -27.30 -1.71 20.26
C ILE A 416 -28.42 -2.42 21.01
N LEU A 417 -29.66 -1.95 20.88
CA LEU A 417 -30.83 -2.54 21.54
C LEU A 417 -31.10 -3.98 21.10
N LYS A 418 -30.78 -4.33 19.86
CA LYS A 418 -30.94 -5.67 19.28
C LYS A 418 -29.70 -6.56 19.51
N GLY A 419 -28.68 -6.10 20.23
CA GLY A 419 -27.45 -6.86 20.50
C GLY A 419 -26.41 -6.84 19.38
N ASN A 420 -26.65 -6.09 18.29
CA ASN A 420 -25.75 -5.96 17.15
C ASN A 420 -24.70 -4.85 17.35
N SER A 421 -24.00 -4.88 18.49
CA SER A 421 -23.03 -3.86 18.89
C SER A 421 -21.82 -3.77 17.96
N SER A 422 -21.40 -4.90 17.38
CA SER A 422 -20.29 -4.96 16.40
C SER A 422 -20.60 -4.18 15.12
N ILE A 423 -21.84 -4.26 14.62
CA ILE A 423 -22.28 -3.50 13.44
C ILE A 423 -22.33 -2.01 13.77
N TYR A 424 -22.87 -1.66 14.94
CA TYR A 424 -22.90 -0.27 15.41
C TYR A 424 -21.48 0.32 15.51
N GLN A 425 -20.56 -0.43 16.11
CA GLN A 425 -19.16 -0.05 16.22
C GLN A 425 -18.52 0.13 14.84
N HIS A 426 -18.74 -0.80 13.91
CA HIS A 426 -18.24 -0.69 12.54
C HIS A 426 -18.73 0.59 11.86
N ILE A 427 -20.01 0.93 11.99
CA ILE A 427 -20.58 2.14 11.38
C ILE A 427 -19.92 3.39 11.96
N TRP A 428 -19.95 3.55 13.29
CA TRP A 428 -19.53 4.79 13.92
C TRP A 428 -18.01 4.92 14.02
N ALA A 429 -17.26 3.86 14.31
CA ALA A 429 -15.80 3.94 14.34
C ALA A 429 -15.23 4.35 12.97
N ASN A 430 -15.71 3.75 11.88
CA ASN A 430 -15.27 4.11 10.52
C ASN A 430 -15.67 5.54 10.15
N SER A 431 -16.88 5.96 10.50
CA SER A 431 -17.38 7.31 10.22
C SER A 431 -16.59 8.39 10.95
N ILE A 432 -16.39 8.21 12.25
CA ILE A 432 -15.67 9.16 13.12
C ILE A 432 -14.19 9.22 12.73
N THR A 433 -13.54 8.08 12.53
CA THR A 433 -12.12 8.02 12.12
C THR A 433 -11.91 8.71 10.77
N SER A 434 -12.79 8.44 9.80
CA SER A 434 -12.68 9.03 8.46
C SER A 434 -12.90 10.54 8.47
N LEU A 435 -13.78 11.06 9.32
CA LEU A 435 -14.12 12.48 9.37
C LEU A 435 -13.22 13.31 10.29
N SER A 436 -12.67 12.71 11.33
CA SER A 436 -11.85 13.41 12.31
C SER A 436 -10.62 14.07 11.66
N LYS A 437 -10.22 15.19 12.27
CA LYS A 437 -8.99 15.92 11.95
C LYS A 437 -7.81 14.95 11.95
N ARG A 438 -7.11 14.84 10.82
CA ARG A 438 -5.90 14.00 10.76
C ARG A 438 -4.72 14.75 11.34
N THR A 439 -4.01 14.10 12.25
CA THR A 439 -2.63 14.47 12.57
C THR A 439 -1.77 14.11 11.37
N VAL A 440 -1.22 15.11 10.67
CA VAL A 440 -0.24 14.89 9.61
C VAL A 440 1.07 14.47 10.30
N ALA A 441 1.43 13.19 10.19
CA ALA A 441 2.76 12.75 10.59
C ALA A 441 3.79 13.48 9.71
N SER A 442 4.83 14.03 10.32
CA SER A 442 5.93 14.69 9.58
C SER A 442 6.65 13.72 8.63
N THR A 443 6.57 12.42 8.93
CA THR A 443 7.24 11.35 8.21
C THR A 443 6.34 10.12 8.15
N SER A 444 6.23 9.51 6.97
CA SER A 444 5.53 8.27 6.70
C SER A 444 6.49 7.32 5.99
N TRP A 445 6.52 6.08 6.45
CA TRP A 445 7.26 4.99 5.81
C TRP A 445 6.30 4.17 4.98
N ASP A 446 6.70 3.82 3.77
CA ASP A 446 5.97 2.91 2.89
C ASP A 446 6.90 1.75 2.53
N THR A 447 6.40 0.52 2.54
CA THR A 447 7.22 -0.69 2.38
C THR A 447 6.48 -1.68 1.50
N PRO A 448 7.06 -2.16 0.38
CA PRO A 448 6.38 -3.09 -0.52
C PRO A 448 6.13 -4.46 0.10
N GLY A 449 6.84 -4.81 1.18
CA GLY A 449 6.56 -5.97 2.03
C GLY A 449 6.79 -5.61 3.49
N PHE A 450 5.95 -6.14 4.38
CA PHE A 450 5.96 -5.78 5.81
C PHE A 450 6.79 -6.74 6.67
N VAL A 451 7.21 -7.87 6.11
CA VAL A 451 8.06 -8.85 6.78
C VAL A 451 9.48 -8.66 6.27
N ALA A 452 10.37 -8.25 7.17
CA ALA A 452 11.80 -8.29 6.91
C ALA A 452 12.31 -9.69 7.30
N PHE A 453 12.97 -10.36 6.36
CA PHE A 453 13.67 -11.61 6.64
C PHE A 453 15.12 -11.32 6.98
N LYS A 454 15.66 -12.09 7.93
CA LYS A 454 17.08 -12.01 8.26
C LYS A 454 17.90 -12.32 7.01
N ASP A 455 18.94 -11.54 6.77
CA ASP A 455 19.86 -11.68 5.64
C ASP A 455 19.22 -11.48 4.25
N GLU A 456 18.02 -10.91 4.17
CA GLU A 456 17.37 -10.51 2.92
C GLU A 456 17.29 -8.97 2.81
N PRO A 457 17.45 -8.39 1.60
CA PRO A 457 17.34 -6.95 1.43
C PRO A 457 15.91 -6.47 1.68
N PHE A 458 15.76 -5.38 2.43
CA PHE A 458 14.48 -4.76 2.75
C PHE A 458 14.31 -3.44 1.99
N ALA A 459 13.33 -3.38 1.10
CA ALA A 459 12.98 -2.16 0.38
C ALA A 459 12.01 -1.31 1.19
N PHE A 460 12.18 0.01 1.15
CA PHE A 460 11.29 0.99 1.75
C PHE A 460 11.31 2.29 0.93
N GLU A 461 10.24 3.06 1.06
CA GLU A 461 10.10 4.43 0.58
C GLU A 461 9.79 5.34 1.77
N LEU A 462 10.28 6.56 1.72
CA LEU A 462 10.10 7.53 2.81
C LEU A 462 9.40 8.78 2.29
N ARG A 463 8.23 9.10 2.84
CA ARG A 463 7.52 10.37 2.60
C ARG A 463 7.65 11.29 3.79
N THR A 464 8.33 12.43 3.64
CA THR A 464 8.56 13.37 4.74
C THR A 464 8.57 14.83 4.31
N ASN A 465 8.18 15.71 5.23
CA ASN A 465 8.34 17.16 5.08
C ASN A 465 9.67 17.69 5.68
N ILE A 466 10.50 16.81 6.23
CA ILE A 466 11.83 17.14 6.76
C ILE A 466 12.76 17.47 5.58
N LYS A 467 13.43 18.61 5.65
CA LYS A 467 14.45 18.99 4.67
C LYS A 467 15.69 18.12 4.89
N ALA A 468 16.10 17.37 3.86
CA ALA A 468 17.24 16.44 3.90
C ALA A 468 17.15 15.40 5.05
N PRO A 469 16.21 14.44 4.96
CA PRO A 469 16.08 13.39 5.96
C PRO A 469 17.32 12.48 5.98
N VAL A 470 17.62 11.94 7.16
CA VAL A 470 18.66 10.93 7.37
C VAL A 470 17.99 9.68 7.90
N VAL A 471 18.27 8.53 7.28
CA VAL A 471 17.77 7.22 7.72
C VAL A 471 18.91 6.47 8.38
N THR A 472 18.67 5.92 9.58
CA THR A 472 19.65 5.11 10.30
C THR A 472 19.10 3.73 10.64
N ILE A 473 19.97 2.71 10.62
CA ILE A 473 19.74 1.39 11.20
C ILE A 473 20.44 1.39 12.57
N GLY A 474 19.66 1.27 13.65
CA GLY A 474 20.16 1.44 15.01
C GLY A 474 20.67 2.87 15.25
N GLU A 475 21.72 3.01 16.05
CA GLU A 475 22.26 4.31 16.45
C GLU A 475 23.34 4.87 15.49
N SER A 476 23.83 4.11 14.52
CA SER A 476 25.09 4.47 13.85
C SER A 476 25.21 4.17 12.35
N ILE A 477 24.33 3.37 11.75
CA ILE A 477 24.49 3.00 10.33
C ILE A 477 23.58 3.87 9.47
N ILE A 478 24.14 4.78 8.67
CA ILE A 478 23.37 5.63 7.76
C ILE A 478 23.00 4.82 6.51
N VAL A 479 21.71 4.80 6.17
CA VAL A 479 21.20 4.23 4.92
C VAL A 479 21.16 5.32 3.86
N PRO A 480 21.86 5.16 2.72
CA PRO A 480 21.78 6.11 1.64
C PRO A 480 20.37 6.06 1.01
N ILE A 481 19.72 7.23 0.95
CA ILE A 481 18.40 7.42 0.34
C ILE A 481 18.50 8.32 -0.88
N LYS A 482 17.52 8.24 -1.78
CA LYS A 482 17.53 9.00 -3.02
C LYS A 482 16.16 9.61 -3.27
N ARG A 483 16.09 10.94 -3.19
CA ARG A 483 14.87 11.69 -3.48
C ARG A 483 14.30 11.37 -4.87
N ASP A 484 12.99 11.19 -4.93
CA ASP A 484 12.26 11.10 -6.17
C ASP A 484 12.43 12.38 -7.01
N ARG A 485 12.40 12.23 -8.34
CA ARG A 485 12.63 13.36 -9.25
C ARG A 485 11.42 14.30 -9.34
N ASN A 486 10.22 13.78 -9.16
CA ASN A 486 8.97 14.50 -9.37
C ASN A 486 8.29 14.89 -8.05
N ILE A 487 8.48 14.10 -6.99
CA ILE A 487 7.83 14.27 -5.69
C ILE A 487 8.87 14.67 -4.65
N SER A 488 8.90 15.96 -4.27
CA SER A 488 9.92 16.51 -3.37
C SER A 488 9.91 15.96 -1.94
N SER A 489 8.78 15.40 -1.51
CA SER A 489 8.61 14.78 -0.20
C SER A 489 8.93 13.28 -0.20
N LEU A 490 9.17 12.65 -1.35
CA LEU A 490 9.41 11.20 -1.47
C LEU A 490 10.91 10.91 -1.65
N TRP A 491 11.40 9.91 -0.91
CA TRP A 491 12.82 9.52 -0.82
C TRP A 491 13.03 8.02 -0.89
#